data_AF-A0A0A5I2K1-F1
#
_entry.id   AF-A0A0A5I2K1-F1
#
_cell.length_a   1.000
_cell.length_b   1.000
_cell.length_c   1.000
_cell.angle_alpha   90.00
_cell.angle_beta   90.00
_cell.angle_gamma   90.00
#
_symmetry.space_group_name_H-M   'P 1'
#
loop_
_entity.id
_entity.type
_entity.pdbx_description
1 polymer ?
#
loop_
_entity_poly.entity_id
_entity_poly.type
_entity_poly.pdbx_seq_one_letter_code
_entity_poly.pdbx_strand_id
1 'polypeptide(L)'
;MKTIFFASLISFSAIADTISVQNESITINLRFNEFQGLDKQRYVDAAKEWLEVVKSVEGREHHTLDIDVVVTDTIESDGLALVEESVQIKGLEIPTYGVIWMHANTHQPNFEVASYKGTILHEIGHILGIGSTTDPFIVDHIDEINGSGFCKDNSVALATYNQLYNTQFTCLPFSTNGHLYDDIQSEDEPRGNHVPPMTQEVMANGNDIRPITLAVLDDIGYQVDYTQIDMTRK
;
A
#
# COMPACT_ATOMS: atom_id res chain seq x y z
N MET A 1 23.50 27.15 -48.96
CA MET A 1 22.16 27.14 -48.36
C MET A 1 21.96 25.82 -47.64
N LYS A 2 21.94 25.80 -46.30
CA LYS A 2 21.56 24.64 -45.49
C LYS A 2 20.37 25.09 -44.64
N THR A 3 19.19 24.60 -44.99
CA THR A 3 17.96 24.84 -44.23
C THR A 3 17.98 23.89 -43.04
N ILE A 4 18.09 24.44 -41.83
CA ILE A 4 17.95 23.69 -40.59
C ILE A 4 16.47 23.73 -40.23
N PHE A 5 15.80 22.56 -40.28
CA PHE A 5 14.46 22.39 -39.73
C PHE A 5 14.59 22.29 -38.20
N PHE A 6 14.11 23.31 -37.49
CA PHE A 6 13.81 23.18 -36.07
C PHE A 6 12.46 22.46 -35.95
N ALA A 7 12.50 21.18 -35.61
CA ALA A 7 11.32 20.49 -35.11
C ALA A 7 11.05 21.04 -33.70
N SER A 8 10.03 21.89 -33.59
CA SER A 8 9.46 22.30 -32.31
C SER A 8 8.77 21.08 -31.70
N LEU A 9 9.44 20.41 -30.75
CA LEU A 9 8.79 19.50 -29.81
C LEU A 9 7.84 20.34 -28.96
N ILE A 10 6.55 20.31 -29.32
CA ILE A 10 5.49 20.78 -28.45
C ILE A 10 5.34 19.68 -27.38
N SER A 11 5.97 19.88 -26.23
CA SER A 11 5.66 19.12 -25.02
C SER A 11 4.24 19.49 -24.60
N PHE A 12 3.25 18.67 -24.94
CA PHE A 12 1.95 18.74 -24.30
C PHE A 12 2.11 18.27 -22.87
N SER A 13 2.37 19.18 -21.94
CA SER A 13 2.14 18.93 -20.52
C SER A 13 0.64 18.78 -20.34
N ALA A 14 0.13 17.55 -20.41
CA ALA A 14 -1.22 17.25 -19.97
C ALA A 14 -1.31 17.70 -18.50
N ILE A 15 -2.21 18.64 -18.21
CA ILE A 15 -2.46 19.06 -16.82
C ILE A 15 -3.02 17.83 -16.10
N ALA A 16 -2.32 17.37 -15.06
CA ALA A 16 -2.79 16.28 -14.21
C ALA A 16 -4.19 16.63 -13.68
N ASP A 17 -5.15 15.75 -13.90
CA ASP A 17 -6.47 15.90 -13.28
C ASP A 17 -6.35 15.49 -11.82
N THR A 18 -6.75 16.36 -10.89
CA THR A 18 -6.60 16.10 -9.45
C THR A 18 -7.98 15.89 -8.84
N ILE A 19 -8.16 14.75 -8.18
CA ILE A 19 -9.36 14.45 -7.40
C ILE A 19 -8.95 14.27 -5.94
N SER A 20 -9.50 15.10 -5.06
CA SER A 20 -9.28 15.00 -3.62
C SER A 20 -10.40 14.20 -2.97
N VAL A 21 -10.03 13.26 -2.11
CA VAL A 21 -10.93 12.61 -1.14
C VAL A 21 -10.42 12.89 0.26
N GLN A 22 -11.31 12.99 1.25
CA GLN A 22 -10.90 13.32 2.61
C GLN A 22 -11.89 12.79 3.64
N ASN A 23 -11.38 12.52 4.84
CA ASN A 23 -12.16 12.45 6.06
C ASN A 23 -11.89 13.72 6.90
N GLU A 24 -12.15 13.69 8.21
CA GLU A 24 -11.99 14.86 9.09
C GLU A 24 -10.53 15.30 9.28
N SER A 25 -9.55 14.41 9.11
CA SER A 25 -8.14 14.68 9.47
C SER A 25 -7.11 14.24 8.42
N ILE A 26 -7.54 13.62 7.33
CA ILE A 26 -6.67 13.19 6.22
C ILE A 26 -7.31 13.60 4.89
N THR A 27 -6.50 14.20 4.02
CA THR A 27 -6.81 14.41 2.60
C THR A 27 -5.88 13.55 1.75
N ILE A 28 -6.43 12.77 0.82
CA ILE A 28 -5.69 12.09 -0.24
C ILE A 28 -5.99 12.81 -1.55
N ASN A 29 -4.95 13.32 -2.22
CA ASN A 29 -5.06 13.95 -3.53
C ASN A 29 -4.58 12.97 -4.59
N LEU A 30 -5.48 12.47 -5.41
CA LEU A 30 -5.16 11.59 -6.55
C LEU A 30 -4.92 12.46 -7.79
N ARG A 31 -3.70 12.42 -8.33
CA ARG A 31 -3.26 13.19 -9.49
C ARG A 31 -3.08 12.24 -10.67
N PHE A 32 -3.98 12.31 -11.63
CA PHE A 32 -4.04 11.38 -12.75
C PHE A 32 -3.25 11.92 -13.94
N ASN A 33 -2.07 11.33 -14.17
CA ASN A 33 -1.19 11.64 -15.28
C ASN A 33 -1.50 10.73 -16.49
N GLU A 34 -1.67 11.32 -17.68
CA GLU A 34 -1.90 10.57 -18.94
C GLU A 34 -3.12 9.62 -18.93
N PHE A 35 -4.11 9.94 -18.10
CA PHE A 35 -5.25 9.07 -17.77
C PHE A 35 -6.47 9.25 -18.70
N GLN A 36 -6.25 9.42 -20.00
CA GLN A 36 -7.34 9.73 -20.94
C GLN A 36 -8.24 8.52 -21.19
N GLY A 37 -9.53 8.63 -20.84
CA GLY A 37 -10.56 7.62 -21.11
C GLY A 37 -10.57 6.42 -20.15
N LEU A 38 -9.72 6.43 -19.12
CA LEU A 38 -9.64 5.39 -18.10
C LEU A 38 -10.55 5.70 -16.89
N ASP A 39 -10.98 4.65 -16.19
CA ASP A 39 -11.91 4.74 -15.06
C ASP A 39 -11.20 5.20 -13.77
N LYS A 40 -11.21 6.51 -13.56
CA LYS A 40 -10.66 7.16 -12.34
C LYS A 40 -11.46 6.84 -11.09
N GLN A 41 -12.74 6.49 -11.22
CA GLN A 41 -13.65 6.34 -10.07
C GLN A 41 -13.18 5.23 -9.14
N ARG A 42 -12.56 4.18 -9.69
CA ARG A 42 -12.04 3.05 -8.91
C ARG A 42 -10.93 3.44 -7.92
N TYR A 43 -10.05 4.37 -8.31
CA TYR A 43 -9.00 4.89 -7.44
C TYR A 43 -9.58 5.78 -6.34
N VAL A 44 -10.59 6.58 -6.71
CA VAL A 44 -11.36 7.40 -5.76
C VAL A 44 -12.07 6.51 -4.74
N ASP A 45 -12.66 5.39 -5.17
CA ASP A 45 -13.36 4.46 -4.29
C ASP A 45 -12.38 3.71 -3.37
N ALA A 46 -11.25 3.24 -3.89
CA ALA A 46 -10.20 2.62 -3.08
C ALA A 46 -9.60 3.58 -2.03
N ALA A 47 -9.36 4.84 -2.40
CA ALA A 47 -8.89 5.85 -1.47
C ALA A 47 -9.94 6.18 -0.39
N LYS A 48 -11.23 6.18 -0.73
CA LYS A 48 -12.32 6.32 0.26
C LYS A 48 -12.38 5.13 1.21
N GLU A 49 -12.22 3.92 0.71
CA GLU A 49 -12.18 2.71 1.52
C GLU A 49 -11.04 2.74 2.54
N TRP A 50 -9.85 3.21 2.16
CA TRP A 50 -8.78 3.49 3.11
C TRP A 50 -9.17 4.56 4.14
N LEU A 51 -9.84 5.65 3.74
CA LEU A 51 -10.29 6.70 4.67
C LEU A 51 -11.46 6.29 5.59
N GLU A 52 -12.16 5.19 5.27
CA GLU A 52 -13.15 4.57 6.14
C GLU A 52 -12.50 3.90 7.35
N VAL A 53 -11.22 3.54 7.27
CA VAL A 53 -10.50 2.82 8.34
C VAL A 53 -9.29 3.58 8.88
N VAL A 54 -8.62 4.41 8.09
CA VAL A 54 -7.51 5.26 8.51
C VAL A 54 -8.05 6.66 8.80
N LYS A 55 -8.09 7.05 10.07
CA LYS A 55 -8.83 8.23 10.54
C LYS A 55 -7.96 9.47 10.71
N SER A 56 -6.75 9.31 11.22
CA SER A 56 -5.84 10.44 11.45
C SER A 56 -4.39 9.97 11.53
N VAL A 57 -3.46 10.92 11.67
CA VAL A 57 -2.04 10.65 11.97
C VAL A 57 -1.76 11.17 13.37
N GLU A 58 -1.15 10.34 14.22
CA GLU A 58 -0.91 10.73 15.61
C GLU A 58 0.02 11.94 15.71
N GLY A 59 -0.41 12.97 16.43
CA GLY A 59 0.40 14.19 16.60
C GLY A 59 0.30 15.19 15.46
N ARG A 60 -0.66 15.02 14.54
CA ARG A 60 -0.96 15.98 13.47
C ARG A 60 -2.47 16.22 13.35
N GLU A 61 -2.88 17.49 13.32
CA GLU A 61 -4.30 17.86 13.19
C GLU A 61 -4.89 17.47 11.84
N HIS A 62 -4.15 17.74 10.76
CA HIS A 62 -4.54 17.38 9.40
C HIS A 62 -3.34 16.90 8.60
N HIS A 63 -3.47 15.74 7.97
CA HIS A 63 -2.47 15.13 7.11
C HIS A 63 -2.91 15.19 5.64
N THR A 64 -1.96 15.40 4.75
CA THR A 64 -2.20 15.41 3.30
C THR A 64 -1.23 14.47 2.65
N LEU A 65 -1.77 13.57 1.83
CA LEU A 65 -1.06 12.59 1.04
C LEU A 65 -1.36 12.82 -0.43
N ASP A 66 -0.34 13.21 -1.18
CA ASP A 66 -0.43 13.38 -2.63
C ASP A 66 -0.02 12.08 -3.32
N ILE A 67 -0.81 11.60 -4.28
CA ILE A 67 -0.54 10.37 -5.02
C ILE A 67 -0.61 10.66 -6.51
N ASP A 68 0.51 10.53 -7.21
CA ASP A 68 0.51 10.52 -8.67
C ASP A 68 0.14 9.12 -9.16
N VAL A 69 -0.88 9.03 -10.00
CA VAL A 69 -1.31 7.77 -10.61
C VAL A 69 -0.93 7.80 -12.09
N VAL A 70 -0.11 6.84 -12.48
CA VAL A 70 0.43 6.68 -13.83
C VAL A 70 0.01 5.32 -14.37
N VAL A 71 -0.45 5.28 -15.62
CA VAL A 71 -0.72 4.02 -16.33
C VAL A 71 0.36 3.80 -17.36
N THR A 72 0.98 2.62 -17.36
CA THR A 72 2.15 2.32 -18.17
C THR A 72 2.17 0.86 -18.63
N ASP A 73 2.91 0.56 -19.69
CA ASP A 73 3.21 -0.81 -20.15
C ASP A 73 4.67 -1.22 -19.82
N THR A 74 5.35 -0.45 -18.96
CA THR A 74 6.79 -0.61 -18.69
C THR A 74 7.13 -1.38 -17.42
N ILE A 75 6.15 -1.63 -16.56
CA ILE A 75 6.32 -2.47 -15.37
C ILE A 75 5.95 -3.91 -15.71
N GLU A 76 6.49 -4.90 -15.00
CA GLU A 76 6.15 -6.31 -15.21
C GLU A 76 4.97 -6.75 -14.33
N SER A 77 4.82 -6.15 -13.15
CA SER A 77 3.72 -6.40 -12.21
C SER A 77 2.44 -5.66 -12.63
N ASP A 78 1.30 -6.05 -12.04
CA ASP A 78 0.02 -5.35 -12.27
C ASP A 78 0.02 -3.93 -11.67
N GLY A 79 0.73 -3.74 -10.56
CA GLY A 79 0.92 -2.47 -9.87
C GLY A 79 2.31 -2.35 -9.26
N LEU A 80 2.76 -1.11 -9.06
CA LEU A 80 3.95 -0.76 -8.30
C LEU A 80 3.74 0.59 -7.63
N ALA A 81 4.14 0.70 -6.38
CA ALA A 81 4.05 1.92 -5.60
C ALA A 81 5.41 2.32 -5.00
N LEU A 82 5.64 3.62 -4.89
CA LEU A 82 6.80 4.19 -4.23
C LEU A 82 6.41 5.42 -3.41
N VAL A 83 6.83 5.45 -2.14
CA VAL A 83 6.84 6.66 -1.32
C VAL A 83 8.06 7.50 -1.69
N GLU A 84 7.84 8.74 -2.11
CA GLU A 84 8.88 9.65 -2.59
C GLU A 84 9.22 10.74 -1.57
N GLU A 85 8.20 11.22 -0.84
CA GLU A 85 8.40 12.19 0.24
C GLU A 85 7.64 11.78 1.49
N SER A 86 8.24 12.08 2.63
CA SER A 86 7.71 11.79 3.94
C SER A 86 8.08 12.89 4.93
N VAL A 87 7.41 12.88 6.09
CA VAL A 87 7.70 13.78 7.19
C VAL A 87 7.85 13.00 8.49
N GLN A 88 8.82 13.41 9.31
CA GLN A 88 9.05 12.83 10.62
C GLN A 88 8.05 13.40 11.64
N ILE A 89 7.20 12.53 12.20
CA ILE A 89 6.22 12.87 13.23
C ILE A 89 6.45 11.91 14.39
N LYS A 90 6.83 12.46 15.55
CA LYS A 90 7.14 11.67 16.77
C LYS A 90 8.16 10.54 16.56
N GLY A 91 9.08 10.71 15.61
CA GLY A 91 10.11 9.71 15.29
C GLY A 91 9.65 8.59 14.36
N LEU A 92 8.44 8.71 13.80
CA LEU A 92 7.93 7.85 12.74
C LEU A 92 7.92 8.62 11.43
N GLU A 93 8.21 7.91 10.35
CA GLU A 93 8.17 8.42 9.00
C GLU A 93 6.75 8.27 8.43
N ILE A 94 6.09 9.40 8.15
CA ILE A 94 4.72 9.41 7.60
C ILE A 94 4.77 9.94 6.16
N PRO A 95 4.37 9.14 5.16
CA PRO A 95 4.36 9.55 3.76
C PRO A 95 3.54 10.82 3.50
N THR A 96 4.02 11.71 2.64
CA THR A 96 3.28 12.90 2.18
C THR A 96 3.11 12.94 0.66
N TYR A 97 3.95 12.21 -0.07
CA TYR A 97 3.85 12.08 -1.51
C TYR A 97 4.36 10.72 -1.97
N GLY A 98 3.71 10.16 -2.99
CA GLY A 98 4.20 8.98 -3.68
C GLY A 98 3.57 8.80 -5.05
N VAL A 99 4.01 7.75 -5.74
CA VAL A 99 3.61 7.44 -7.11
C VAL A 99 3.13 6.00 -7.18
N ILE A 100 2.00 5.79 -7.84
CA ILE A 100 1.48 4.47 -8.21
C ILE A 100 1.59 4.34 -9.73
N TRP A 101 2.27 3.30 -10.18
CA TRP A 101 2.27 2.83 -11.56
C TRP A 101 1.34 1.63 -11.68
N MET A 102 0.36 1.70 -12.56
CA MET A 102 -0.53 0.60 -12.88
C MET A 102 -0.26 0.11 -14.30
N HIS A 103 -0.17 -1.21 -14.48
CA HIS A 103 0.06 -1.78 -15.80
C HIS A 103 -1.17 -1.57 -16.70
N ALA A 104 -1.05 -1.13 -17.96
CA ALA A 104 -2.23 -0.77 -18.76
C ALA A 104 -3.19 -1.95 -19.01
N ASN A 105 -2.67 -3.18 -19.07
CA ASN A 105 -3.45 -4.42 -19.09
C ASN A 105 -4.52 -4.51 -17.99
N THR A 106 -4.26 -3.95 -16.80
CA THR A 106 -5.19 -3.96 -15.66
C THR A 106 -6.50 -3.19 -15.95
N HIS A 107 -6.49 -2.31 -16.95
CA HIS A 107 -7.65 -1.53 -17.38
C HIS A 107 -8.42 -2.18 -18.55
N GLN A 108 -8.00 -3.35 -19.02
CA GLN A 108 -8.69 -4.06 -20.10
C GLN A 108 -9.99 -4.70 -19.59
N PRO A 109 -11.07 -4.76 -20.40
CA PRO A 109 -12.37 -5.27 -19.95
C PRO A 109 -12.37 -6.73 -19.47
N ASN A 110 -11.38 -7.52 -19.87
CA ASN A 110 -11.23 -8.93 -19.55
C ASN A 110 -10.26 -9.20 -18.38
N PHE A 111 -9.65 -8.15 -17.81
CA PHE A 111 -8.86 -8.29 -16.58
C PHE A 111 -9.81 -8.56 -15.41
N GLU A 112 -9.49 -9.53 -14.56
CA GLU A 112 -10.40 -9.94 -13.48
C GLU A 112 -10.59 -8.81 -12.47
N VAL A 113 -11.84 -8.33 -12.34
CA VAL A 113 -12.18 -7.16 -11.52
C VAL A 113 -11.82 -7.35 -10.04
N ALA A 114 -11.89 -8.59 -9.53
CA ALA A 114 -11.50 -8.90 -8.15
C ALA A 114 -10.01 -8.66 -7.91
N SER A 115 -9.16 -9.08 -8.85
CA SER A 115 -7.72 -8.82 -8.84
C SER A 115 -7.44 -7.31 -8.95
N TYR A 116 -8.18 -6.59 -9.79
CA TYR A 116 -7.93 -5.17 -10.03
C TYR A 116 -8.18 -4.24 -8.83
N LYS A 117 -9.31 -4.40 -8.13
CA LYS A 117 -9.62 -3.58 -6.96
C LYS A 117 -8.60 -3.86 -5.84
N GLY A 118 -8.27 -5.13 -5.63
CA GLY A 118 -7.24 -5.56 -4.69
C GLY A 118 -5.90 -4.89 -4.98
N THR A 119 -5.45 -4.87 -6.24
CA THR A 119 -4.20 -4.20 -6.64
C THR A 119 -4.22 -2.72 -6.29
N ILE A 120 -5.26 -1.95 -6.64
CA ILE A 120 -5.28 -0.51 -6.30
C ILE A 120 -5.24 -0.30 -4.78
N LEU A 121 -6.00 -1.09 -4.01
CA LEU A 121 -5.97 -0.99 -2.55
C LEU A 121 -4.58 -1.31 -2.00
N HIS A 122 -3.93 -2.34 -2.53
CA HIS A 122 -2.58 -2.77 -2.20
C HIS A 122 -1.56 -1.65 -2.46
N GLU A 123 -1.57 -1.08 -3.66
CA GLU A 123 -0.65 0.02 -4.00
C GLU A 123 -0.88 1.25 -3.12
N ILE A 124 -2.13 1.62 -2.80
CA ILE A 124 -2.38 2.71 -1.85
C ILE A 124 -1.87 2.34 -0.44
N GLY A 125 -1.95 1.07 -0.03
CA GLY A 125 -1.38 0.59 1.23
C GLY A 125 0.13 0.78 1.31
N HIS A 126 0.84 0.60 0.19
CA HIS A 126 2.25 0.96 0.09
C HIS A 126 2.49 2.47 0.22
N ILE A 127 1.68 3.30 -0.44
CA ILE A 127 1.78 4.76 -0.32
C ILE A 127 1.45 5.25 1.10
N LEU A 128 0.62 4.52 1.86
CA LEU A 128 0.41 4.74 3.30
C LEU A 128 1.60 4.30 4.17
N GLY A 129 2.60 3.64 3.59
CA GLY A 129 3.89 3.35 4.24
C GLY A 129 4.17 1.88 4.50
N ILE A 130 3.22 0.97 4.28
CA ILE A 130 3.48 -0.47 4.47
C ILE A 130 4.50 -0.93 3.42
N GLY A 131 5.58 -1.59 3.84
CA GLY A 131 6.69 -1.95 2.95
C GLY A 131 7.67 -0.82 2.64
N SER A 132 7.31 0.44 2.88
CA SER A 132 8.19 1.61 2.72
C SER A 132 8.72 2.09 4.08
N THR A 133 7.85 2.59 4.95
CA THR A 133 8.22 3.13 6.26
C THR A 133 8.26 2.05 7.34
N THR A 134 7.84 0.82 7.02
CA THR A 134 8.03 -0.35 7.88
C THR A 134 9.44 -0.94 7.80
N ASP A 135 10.21 -0.66 6.73
CA ASP A 135 11.54 -1.23 6.46
C ASP A 135 12.51 -1.15 7.66
N PRO A 136 12.59 -0.04 8.43
CA PRO A 136 13.47 0.04 9.61
C PRO A 136 13.17 -0.97 10.71
N PHE A 137 11.99 -1.60 10.69
CA PHE A 137 11.56 -2.61 11.65
C PHE A 137 11.64 -4.03 11.08
N ILE A 138 12.00 -4.20 9.80
CA ILE A 138 12.15 -5.51 9.17
C ILE A 138 13.56 -6.04 9.44
N VAL A 139 13.65 -7.19 10.09
CA VAL A 139 14.92 -7.89 10.33
C VAL A 139 14.79 -9.37 10.02
N ASP A 140 15.89 -9.98 9.61
CA ASP A 140 15.95 -11.43 9.40
C ASP A 140 15.84 -12.16 10.74
N HIS A 141 14.88 -13.07 10.83
CA HIS A 141 14.56 -13.79 12.05
C HIS A 141 14.51 -15.30 11.80
N ILE A 142 15.69 -15.83 11.48
CA ILE A 142 15.92 -17.18 10.93
C ILE A 142 15.42 -18.28 11.89
N ASP A 143 15.63 -18.10 13.20
CA ASP A 143 15.37 -19.16 14.19
C ASP A 143 13.87 -19.39 14.47
N GLU A 144 13.03 -18.37 14.30
CA GLU A 144 11.61 -18.42 14.66
C GLU A 144 10.68 -18.49 13.45
N ILE A 145 10.90 -17.62 12.45
CA ILE A 145 10.05 -17.55 11.26
C ILE A 145 10.80 -17.99 10.00
N ASN A 146 12.11 -18.22 10.05
CA ASN A 146 12.94 -18.60 8.90
C ASN A 146 12.80 -17.63 7.71
N GLY A 147 12.89 -16.33 7.99
CA GLY A 147 12.79 -15.26 7.00
C GLY A 147 12.68 -13.89 7.67
N SER A 148 12.32 -12.87 6.90
CA SER A 148 12.19 -11.50 7.41
C SER A 148 10.93 -11.34 8.27
N GLY A 149 11.02 -10.51 9.30
CA GLY A 149 9.92 -10.22 10.20
C GLY A 149 9.91 -8.77 10.63
N PHE A 150 8.71 -8.20 10.76
CA PHE A 150 8.48 -6.90 11.36
C PHE A 150 8.56 -7.01 12.88
N CYS A 151 9.67 -6.53 13.44
CA CYS A 151 10.07 -6.67 14.83
C CYS A 151 10.01 -5.34 15.57
N LYS A 152 8.84 -4.70 15.55
CA LYS A 152 8.61 -3.44 16.27
C LYS A 152 8.24 -3.71 17.73
N ASP A 153 8.84 -2.96 18.65
CA ASP A 153 8.49 -3.00 20.07
C ASP A 153 7.01 -2.68 20.30
N ASN A 154 6.36 -3.50 21.14
CA ASN A 154 4.93 -3.43 21.44
C ASN A 154 4.03 -3.41 20.18
N SER A 155 4.40 -4.16 19.15
CA SER A 155 3.65 -4.21 17.89
C SER A 155 2.22 -4.70 18.09
N VAL A 156 1.26 -3.86 17.69
CA VAL A 156 -0.15 -4.23 17.63
C VAL A 156 -0.35 -5.27 16.53
N ALA A 157 0.34 -5.14 15.40
CA ALA A 157 0.23 -6.07 14.28
C ALA A 157 0.66 -7.50 14.64
N LEU A 158 1.78 -7.64 15.37
CA LEU A 158 2.23 -8.93 15.91
C LEU A 158 1.21 -9.53 16.89
N ALA A 159 0.70 -8.72 17.81
CA ALA A 159 -0.29 -9.18 18.78
C ALA A 159 -1.56 -9.68 18.08
N THR A 160 -2.06 -8.93 17.10
CA THR A 160 -3.20 -9.30 16.26
C THR A 160 -2.96 -10.58 15.48
N TYR A 161 -1.79 -10.72 14.84
CA TYR A 161 -1.41 -11.93 14.13
C TYR A 161 -1.38 -13.15 15.05
N ASN A 162 -0.69 -13.05 16.19
CA ASN A 162 -0.59 -14.12 17.17
C ASN A 162 -1.95 -14.55 17.70
N GLN A 163 -2.86 -13.60 17.91
CA GLN A 163 -4.23 -13.90 18.31
C GLN A 163 -5.02 -14.63 17.21
N LEU A 164 -5.01 -14.13 15.98
CA LEU A 164 -5.78 -14.70 14.86
C LEU A 164 -5.29 -16.11 14.49
N TYR A 165 -3.97 -16.30 14.48
CA TYR A 165 -3.35 -17.55 14.05
C TYR A 165 -3.01 -18.49 15.19
N ASN A 166 -3.25 -18.08 16.45
CA ASN A 166 -2.92 -18.84 17.65
C ASN A 166 -1.43 -19.24 17.68
N THR A 167 -0.58 -18.25 17.43
CA THR A 167 0.89 -18.35 17.44
C THR A 167 1.49 -17.54 18.59
N GLN A 168 2.80 -17.63 18.78
CA GLN A 168 3.53 -16.87 19.82
C GLN A 168 4.84 -16.30 19.26
N PHE A 169 4.79 -15.80 18.02
CA PHE A 169 5.98 -15.21 17.41
C PHE A 169 6.39 -13.92 18.11
N THR A 170 7.68 -13.62 18.06
CA THR A 170 8.27 -12.37 18.54
C THR A 170 8.35 -11.29 17.48
N CYS A 171 8.11 -11.64 16.21
CA CYS A 171 7.99 -10.71 15.09
C CYS A 171 6.87 -11.13 14.14
N LEU A 172 6.25 -10.16 13.47
CA LEU A 172 5.22 -10.42 12.47
C LEU A 172 5.89 -10.87 11.16
N PRO A 173 5.53 -12.05 10.60
CA PRO A 173 6.10 -12.50 9.34
C PRO A 173 5.88 -11.51 8.19
N PHE A 174 6.97 -11.11 7.53
CA PHE A 174 6.95 -10.14 6.42
C PHE A 174 7.76 -10.70 5.25
N SER A 175 7.34 -10.42 4.02
CA SER A 175 8.13 -10.73 2.84
C SER A 175 9.32 -9.77 2.70
N THR A 176 10.37 -10.21 2.01
CA THR A 176 11.56 -9.41 1.70
C THR A 176 11.29 -8.25 0.75
N ASN A 177 10.15 -8.25 0.06
CA ASN A 177 9.72 -7.19 -0.85
C ASN A 177 8.76 -6.16 -0.21
N GLY A 178 8.59 -6.19 1.12
CA GLY A 178 7.78 -5.20 1.84
C GLY A 178 6.29 -5.54 1.97
N HIS A 179 5.89 -6.78 1.64
CA HIS A 179 4.53 -7.28 1.86
C HIS A 179 4.38 -8.03 3.20
N LEU A 180 3.14 -8.20 3.64
CA LEU A 180 2.80 -9.24 4.61
C LEU A 180 3.06 -10.62 3.99
N TYR A 181 3.58 -11.56 4.78
CA TYR A 181 3.92 -12.91 4.32
C TYR A 181 2.72 -13.70 3.81
N ASP A 182 2.83 -14.27 2.61
CA ASP A 182 1.88 -15.24 2.05
C ASP A 182 2.52 -16.16 1.00
N ASP A 183 2.74 -17.42 1.32
CA ASP A 183 3.29 -18.43 0.39
C ASP A 183 2.23 -19.07 -0.54
N ILE A 184 0.99 -18.56 -0.54
CA ILE A 184 -0.11 -19.05 -1.39
C ILE A 184 -0.38 -18.12 -2.58
N GLN A 185 -0.52 -16.80 -2.34
CA GLN A 185 -0.79 -15.82 -3.41
C GLN A 185 0.40 -14.93 -3.76
N SER A 186 1.52 -15.03 -3.05
CA SER A 186 2.75 -14.30 -3.37
C SER A 186 3.89 -15.22 -3.80
N GLU A 187 5.02 -14.63 -4.18
CA GLU A 187 6.26 -15.35 -4.53
C GLU A 187 7.07 -15.79 -3.30
N ASP A 188 6.51 -15.64 -2.08
CA ASP A 188 7.17 -16.08 -0.85
C ASP A 188 7.38 -17.59 -0.81
N GLU A 189 8.60 -17.98 -0.45
CA GLU A 189 8.91 -19.38 -0.18
C GLU A 189 8.29 -19.84 1.15
N PRO A 190 7.72 -21.06 1.21
CA PRO A 190 7.17 -21.63 2.43
C PRO A 190 8.19 -21.69 3.57
N ARG A 191 7.82 -21.15 4.73
CA ARG A 191 8.69 -21.09 5.92
C ARG A 191 8.54 -22.32 6.80
N GLY A 192 9.66 -22.97 7.12
CA GLY A 192 9.72 -24.29 7.77
C GLY A 192 9.08 -24.44 9.15
N ASN A 193 8.74 -23.34 9.84
CA ASN A 193 8.10 -23.35 11.17
C ASN A 193 6.57 -23.24 11.12
N HIS A 194 5.94 -23.59 9.98
CA HIS A 194 4.49 -23.49 9.76
C HIS A 194 3.96 -22.09 10.06
N VAL A 195 4.61 -21.08 9.47
CA VAL A 195 4.17 -19.70 9.53
C VAL A 195 2.87 -19.58 8.74
N PRO A 196 1.71 -19.27 9.37
CA PRO A 196 0.47 -19.21 8.62
C PRO A 196 0.47 -18.03 7.61
N PRO A 197 0.09 -18.28 6.35
CA PRO A 197 0.01 -17.22 5.35
C PRO A 197 -1.16 -16.27 5.60
N MET A 198 -0.97 -15.01 5.23
CA MET A 198 -1.95 -13.93 5.38
C MET A 198 -2.77 -13.68 4.10
N THR A 199 -3.10 -14.74 3.36
CA THR A 199 -3.75 -14.80 2.03
C THR A 199 -5.01 -13.96 1.81
N GLN A 200 -5.54 -13.32 2.85
CA GLN A 200 -6.71 -12.46 2.75
C GLN A 200 -6.41 -10.98 3.02
N GLU A 201 -5.28 -10.69 3.67
CA GLU A 201 -4.81 -9.34 3.91
C GLU A 201 -4.42 -8.71 2.58
N VAL A 202 -4.93 -7.50 2.30
CA VAL A 202 -4.61 -6.80 1.05
C VAL A 202 -3.11 -6.61 0.88
N MET A 203 -2.37 -6.37 1.95
CA MET A 203 -0.91 -6.23 1.91
C MET A 203 -0.15 -7.56 1.80
N ALA A 204 -0.86 -8.68 1.69
CA ALA A 204 -0.33 -9.99 1.35
C ALA A 204 -0.85 -10.48 -0.02
N ASN A 205 -1.23 -9.55 -0.91
CA ASN A 205 -1.90 -9.79 -2.20
C ASN A 205 -3.35 -10.31 -2.11
N GLY A 206 -3.95 -10.27 -0.92
CA GLY A 206 -5.39 -10.47 -0.74
C GLY A 206 -6.23 -9.30 -1.30
N ASN A 207 -7.55 -9.38 -1.11
CA ASN A 207 -8.49 -8.39 -1.68
C ASN A 207 -9.09 -7.43 -0.65
N ASP A 208 -8.85 -7.66 0.65
CA ASP A 208 -9.56 -6.97 1.73
C ASP A 208 -8.58 -6.26 2.68
N ILE A 209 -8.91 -5.03 3.08
CA ILE A 209 -8.24 -4.43 4.25
C ILE A 209 -8.68 -5.19 5.50
N ARG A 210 -7.71 -5.73 6.24
CA ARG A 210 -7.96 -6.69 7.32
C ARG A 210 -7.15 -6.39 8.58
N PRO A 211 -7.42 -7.09 9.70
CA PRO A 211 -6.93 -6.70 11.01
C PRO A 211 -5.42 -6.51 11.09
N ILE A 212 -4.63 -7.35 10.42
CA ILE A 212 -3.16 -7.26 10.52
C ILE A 212 -2.66 -6.09 9.68
N THR A 213 -3.20 -5.87 8.47
CA THR A 213 -2.90 -4.69 7.65
C THR A 213 -3.17 -3.40 8.41
N LEU A 214 -4.34 -3.27 9.06
CA LEU A 214 -4.66 -2.08 9.85
C LEU A 214 -3.76 -1.91 11.07
N ALA A 215 -3.41 -3.01 11.73
CA ALA A 215 -2.53 -2.97 12.88
C ALA A 215 -1.09 -2.57 12.51
N VAL A 216 -0.63 -2.85 11.28
CA VAL A 216 0.65 -2.31 10.79
C VAL A 216 0.57 -0.79 10.66
N LEU A 217 -0.53 -0.23 10.14
CA LEU A 217 -0.72 1.22 10.06
C LEU A 217 -0.76 1.90 11.43
N ASP A 218 -1.45 1.27 12.40
CA ASP A 218 -1.45 1.68 13.81
C ASP A 218 -0.01 1.73 14.36
N ASP A 219 0.76 0.68 14.08
CA ASP A 219 2.15 0.59 14.48
C ASP A 219 3.05 1.69 13.89
N ILE A 220 2.78 2.17 12.69
CA ILE A 220 3.57 3.21 12.02
C ILE A 220 2.99 4.62 12.16
N GLY A 221 2.03 4.84 13.07
CA GLY A 221 1.64 6.18 13.52
C GLY A 221 0.31 6.70 12.98
N TYR A 222 -0.48 5.87 12.31
CA TYR A 222 -1.87 6.19 11.96
C TYR A 222 -2.82 5.83 13.10
N GLN A 223 -3.91 6.57 13.24
CA GLN A 223 -5.04 6.14 14.08
C GLN A 223 -6.07 5.44 13.19
N VAL A 224 -6.34 4.18 13.49
CA VAL A 224 -7.23 3.33 12.68
C VAL A 224 -8.52 2.98 13.43
N ASP A 225 -9.59 2.71 12.68
CA ASP A 225 -10.90 2.28 13.18
C ASP A 225 -11.13 0.79 12.91
N TYR A 226 -10.84 -0.03 13.93
CA TYR A 226 -11.07 -1.48 13.86
C TYR A 226 -12.56 -1.88 13.86
N THR A 227 -13.49 -0.96 14.11
CA THR A 227 -14.93 -1.30 14.16
C THR A 227 -15.54 -1.56 12.78
N GLN A 228 -14.85 -1.18 11.70
CA GLN A 228 -15.29 -1.39 10.32
C GLN A 228 -14.87 -2.75 9.75
N ILE A 229 -14.08 -3.55 10.48
CA ILE A 229 -13.53 -4.82 10.00
C ILE A 229 -13.87 -6.00 10.90
N ASP A 230 -13.94 -7.20 10.30
CA ASP A 230 -14.13 -8.45 11.04
C ASP A 230 -12.81 -8.91 11.66
N MET A 231 -12.68 -8.72 12.98
CA MET A 231 -11.52 -9.09 13.78
C MET A 231 -11.37 -10.60 14.03
N THR A 232 -12.21 -11.45 13.43
CA THR A 232 -12.19 -12.91 13.64
C THR A 232 -11.77 -13.70 12.42
N ARG A 233 -11.67 -13.03 11.26
CA ARG A 233 -11.46 -13.69 9.98
C ARG A 233 -9.98 -13.71 9.62
N LYS A 234 -9.45 -14.93 9.46
CA LYS A 234 -8.14 -15.18 8.85
C LYS A 234 -8.17 -14.98 7.34
#